data_AF-A0A7Y3H3R7-F1
#
_entry.id   AF-A0A7Y3H3R7-F1
#
_cell.length_a   1.000
_cell.length_b   1.000
_cell.length_c   1.000
_cell.angle_alpha   90.00
_cell.angle_beta   90.00
_cell.angle_gamma   90.00
#
_symmetry.space_group_name_H-M   'P 1'
#
loop_
_entity.id
_entity.type
_entity.pdbx_description
1 polymer ?
#
loop_
_entity_poly.entity_id
_entity_poly.type
_entity_poly.pdbx_seq_one_letter_code
_entity_poly.pdbx_strand_id
1 'polypeptide(L)'
;LEGLGLARRSFVSGYHEALKTKRAELPFLFQNEDPNAAGFMLEGAGMALTILDEKNNSDVKYLPMLFSGRPDSDLKLCSIGVGWASARLSKPVNWIPVGISKEWAPSIANGYGFHQGFFNPEQFQNPNYFVVDDESMEHFDIGLGRALWFIHNGEVEPIVAVLNNFKPSRQPSMWNGIGIACVFNRDFGKKPELIKHSAGNEAHLMSGFEKAAILKQELTVSSQIISW
;
A
#
# COMPACT_ATOMS: atom_id res chain seq x y z
N LEU A 1 0.63 -18.83 -4.45
CA LEU A 1 0.88 -18.84 -2.99
C LEU A 1 2.30 -18.42 -2.60
N GLU A 2 3.36 -18.68 -3.39
CA GLU A 2 4.73 -18.23 -3.07
C GLU A 2 4.91 -16.71 -2.94
N GLY A 3 4.25 -15.92 -3.82
CA GLY A 3 4.30 -14.45 -3.78
C GLY A 3 3.74 -13.84 -2.49
N LEU A 4 2.65 -14.40 -1.95
CA LEU A 4 2.07 -13.99 -0.67
C LEU A 4 3.02 -14.25 0.50
N GLY A 5 3.73 -15.39 0.45
CA GLY A 5 4.72 -15.75 1.45
C GLY A 5 5.91 -14.78 1.48
N LEU A 6 6.40 -14.37 0.31
CA LEU A 6 7.46 -13.37 0.20
C LEU A 6 7.00 -12.01 0.74
N ALA A 7 5.87 -11.48 0.24
CA ALA A 7 5.34 -10.19 0.66
C ALA A 7 5.20 -10.07 2.18
N ARG A 8 4.56 -11.07 2.81
CA ARG A 8 4.36 -11.10 4.26
C ARG A 8 5.69 -11.15 5.04
N ARG A 9 6.62 -12.03 4.63
CA ARG A 9 7.90 -12.17 5.34
C ARG A 9 8.74 -10.90 5.21
N SER A 10 8.82 -10.32 4.01
CA SER A 10 9.56 -9.09 3.75
C SER A 10 8.98 -7.91 4.53
N PHE A 11 7.64 -7.77 4.58
CA PHE A 11 6.99 -6.75 5.39
C PHE A 11 7.37 -6.86 6.88
N VAL A 12 7.23 -8.06 7.47
CA VAL A 12 7.55 -8.29 8.88
C VAL A 12 9.06 -8.09 9.15
N SER A 13 9.91 -8.51 8.21
CA SER A 13 11.35 -8.28 8.31
C SER A 13 11.67 -6.78 8.33
N GLY A 14 11.09 -6.02 7.40
CA GLY A 14 11.30 -4.57 7.33
C GLY A 14 10.81 -3.83 8.56
N TYR A 15 9.66 -4.25 9.11
CA TYR A 15 9.14 -3.73 10.37
C TYR A 15 10.14 -3.92 11.52
N HIS A 16 10.67 -5.14 11.69
CA HIS A 16 11.60 -5.42 12.78
C HIS A 16 12.97 -4.78 12.59
N GLU A 17 13.46 -4.75 11.35
CA GLU A 17 14.78 -4.19 11.05
C GLU A 17 14.79 -2.68 11.32
N ALA A 18 13.77 -1.95 10.87
CA ALA A 18 13.66 -0.51 11.10
C ALA A 18 13.68 -0.12 12.59
N LEU A 19 13.11 -0.95 13.48
CA LEU A 19 13.14 -0.71 14.93
C LEU A 19 14.52 -0.92 15.56
N LYS A 20 15.41 -1.66 14.91
CA LYS A 20 16.77 -1.94 15.36
C LYS A 20 17.80 -0.99 14.74
N THR A 21 17.49 -0.45 13.56
CA THR A 21 18.37 0.46 12.82
C THR A 21 18.61 1.75 13.58
N LYS A 22 19.85 2.25 13.58
CA LYS A 22 20.14 3.56 14.17
C LYS A 22 19.51 4.65 13.33
N ARG A 23 19.06 5.73 13.98
CA ARG A 23 18.40 6.86 13.30
C ARG A 23 19.17 7.43 12.10
N ALA A 24 20.50 7.49 12.19
CA ALA A 24 21.37 8.01 11.12
C ALA A 24 21.50 7.06 9.91
N GLU A 25 21.17 5.77 10.07
CA GLU A 25 21.26 4.74 9.04
C GLU A 25 19.93 4.56 8.28
N LEU A 26 18.82 5.07 8.83
CA LEU A 26 17.47 4.98 8.24
C LEU A 26 17.36 5.51 6.79
N PRO A 27 18.04 6.59 6.38
CA PRO A 27 18.02 7.04 4.98
C PRO A 27 18.48 5.97 3.98
N PHE A 28 19.35 5.05 4.43
CA PHE A 28 19.99 4.04 3.59
C PHE A 28 19.40 2.64 3.74
N LEU A 29 18.43 2.46 4.64
CA LEU A 29 17.83 1.17 4.94
C LEU A 29 17.24 0.51 3.67
N PHE A 30 17.57 -0.77 3.44
CA PHE A 30 17.16 -1.58 2.29
C PHE A 30 17.64 -1.16 0.90
N GLN A 31 18.55 -0.19 0.77
CA GLN A 31 19.04 0.24 -0.55
C GLN A 31 19.72 -0.88 -1.37
N ASN A 32 20.26 -1.90 -0.69
CA ASN A 32 20.96 -3.03 -1.30
C ASN A 32 20.15 -4.34 -1.29
N GLU A 33 18.88 -4.28 -0.91
CA GLU A 33 18.01 -5.46 -0.86
C GLU A 33 17.46 -5.83 -2.24
N ASP A 34 17.03 -7.08 -2.41
CA ASP A 34 16.34 -7.53 -3.62
C ASP A 34 15.13 -6.61 -3.89
N PRO A 35 15.02 -5.97 -5.07
CA PRO A 35 13.89 -5.10 -5.41
C PRO A 35 12.51 -5.76 -5.27
N ASN A 36 12.44 -7.08 -5.38
CA ASN A 36 11.20 -7.84 -5.17
C ASN A 36 10.78 -7.91 -3.70
N ALA A 37 11.72 -7.73 -2.76
CA ALA A 37 11.49 -7.75 -1.33
C ALA A 37 11.51 -6.35 -0.69
N ALA A 38 12.40 -5.48 -1.18
CA ALA A 38 12.66 -4.14 -0.64
C ALA A 38 11.39 -3.30 -0.50
N GLY A 39 10.49 -3.35 -1.50
CA GLY A 39 9.24 -2.59 -1.44
C GLY A 39 8.35 -2.96 -0.25
N PHE A 40 8.20 -4.26 0.02
CA PHE A 40 7.46 -4.73 1.19
C PHE A 40 8.18 -4.40 2.50
N MET A 41 9.52 -4.44 2.51
CA MET A 41 10.30 -4.05 3.69
C MET A 41 10.13 -2.56 4.01
N LEU A 42 10.07 -1.69 3.00
CA LEU A 42 9.81 -0.25 3.16
C LEU A 42 8.40 0.02 3.72
N GLU A 43 7.38 -0.69 3.24
CA GLU A 43 6.04 -0.63 3.82
C GLU A 43 6.07 -1.02 5.32
N GLY A 44 6.76 -2.11 5.66
CA GLY A 44 6.94 -2.55 7.05
C GLY A 44 7.66 -1.52 7.92
N ALA A 45 8.73 -0.92 7.41
CA ALA A 45 9.50 0.11 8.10
C ALA A 45 8.70 1.39 8.33
N GLY A 46 7.97 1.87 7.32
CA GLY A 46 7.08 3.02 7.43
C GLY A 46 6.03 2.83 8.53
N MET A 47 5.44 1.63 8.60
CA MET A 47 4.51 1.26 9.67
C MET A 47 5.19 1.28 11.04
N ALA A 48 6.34 0.62 11.17
CA ALA A 48 7.05 0.48 12.45
C ALA A 48 7.44 1.82 13.04
N LEU A 49 8.06 2.70 12.23
CA LEU A 49 8.55 3.99 12.69
C LEU A 49 7.41 4.97 12.96
N THR A 50 6.30 4.89 12.24
CA THR A 50 5.10 5.68 12.57
C THR A 50 4.57 5.30 13.95
N ILE A 51 4.45 4.00 14.24
CA ILE A 51 4.00 3.52 15.56
C ILE A 51 4.99 3.92 16.65
N LEU A 52 6.29 3.83 16.38
CA LEU A 52 7.34 4.23 17.31
C LEU A 52 7.25 5.72 17.66
N ASP A 53 7.20 6.58 16.65
CA ASP A 53 7.18 8.04 16.80
C ASP A 53 5.91 8.57 17.47
N GLU A 54 4.77 7.87 17.29
CA GLU A 54 3.49 8.23 17.91
C GLU A 54 3.36 7.71 19.34
N LYS A 55 3.95 6.55 19.66
CA LYS A 55 3.95 6.02 21.03
C LYS A 55 5.01 6.66 21.91
N ASN A 56 6.09 7.17 21.32
CA ASN A 56 7.13 7.88 22.03
C ASN A 56 6.88 9.39 21.94
N ASN A 57 6.59 10.01 23.07
CA ASN A 57 6.45 11.48 23.20
C ASN A 57 7.81 12.22 23.12
N SER A 58 8.78 11.68 22.38
CA SER A 58 10.08 12.31 22.14
C SER A 58 9.99 13.29 20.97
N ASP A 59 10.73 14.39 21.07
CA ASP A 59 10.97 15.32 19.95
C ASP A 59 11.84 14.69 18.85
N VAL A 60 12.58 13.63 19.18
CA VAL A 60 13.40 12.89 18.21
C VAL A 60 12.50 11.95 17.41
N LYS A 61 12.24 12.33 16.16
CA LYS A 61 11.45 11.53 15.20
C LYS A 61 12.33 10.68 14.28
N TYR A 62 11.91 9.45 14.03
CA TYR A 62 12.59 8.44 13.20
C TYR A 62 11.98 8.34 11.81
N LEU A 63 10.65 8.45 11.67
CA LEU A 63 9.97 8.34 10.39
C LEU A 63 10.46 9.38 9.37
N PRO A 64 10.68 10.67 9.70
CA PRO A 64 11.24 11.63 8.75
C PRO A 64 12.66 11.27 8.28
N MET A 65 13.43 10.56 9.10
CA MET A 65 14.77 10.10 8.71
C MET A 65 14.70 8.96 7.70
N LEU A 66 13.71 8.07 7.82
CA LEU A 66 13.44 7.07 6.79
C LEU A 66 13.09 7.72 5.45
N PHE A 67 12.38 8.85 5.45
CA PHE A 67 12.00 9.59 4.23
C PHE A 67 13.13 10.45 3.63
N SER A 68 14.23 10.66 4.36
CA SER A 68 15.26 11.60 3.95
C SER A 68 16.07 11.09 2.75
N GLY A 69 16.09 11.87 1.66
CA GLY A 69 16.97 11.62 0.50
C GLY A 69 16.63 10.40 -0.35
N ARG A 70 15.43 9.81 -0.18
CA ARG A 70 14.99 8.65 -0.95
C ARG A 70 14.27 9.02 -2.25
N PRO A 71 14.27 8.13 -3.25
CA PRO A 71 13.42 8.27 -4.44
C PRO A 71 11.93 8.23 -4.09
N ASP A 72 11.10 8.91 -4.89
CA ASP A 72 9.64 8.94 -4.70
C ASP A 72 8.99 7.55 -4.68
N SER A 73 9.52 6.58 -5.43
CA SER A 73 9.07 5.18 -5.44
C SER A 73 9.15 4.55 -4.05
N ASP A 74 10.26 4.75 -3.34
CA ASP A 74 10.43 4.30 -1.96
C ASP A 74 9.51 5.05 -1.01
N LEU A 75 9.39 6.38 -1.18
CA LEU A 75 8.55 7.22 -0.32
C LEU A 75 7.07 6.85 -0.43
N LYS A 76 6.58 6.49 -1.62
CA LYS A 76 5.22 5.93 -1.82
C LYS A 76 5.02 4.66 -0.98
N LEU A 77 5.99 3.75 -0.98
CA LEU A 77 5.92 2.48 -0.22
C LEU A 77 5.99 2.70 1.29
N CYS A 78 6.93 3.53 1.75
CA CYS A 78 6.98 3.95 3.16
C CYS A 78 5.63 4.55 3.60
N SER A 79 5.02 5.39 2.76
CA SER A 79 3.74 6.05 3.01
C SER A 79 2.55 5.07 3.06
N ILE A 80 2.56 4.01 2.25
CA ILE A 80 1.60 2.91 2.40
C ILE A 80 1.73 2.30 3.80
N GLY A 81 2.95 2.07 4.28
CA GLY A 81 3.24 1.64 5.64
C GLY A 81 2.69 2.57 6.72
N VAL A 82 2.86 3.89 6.54
CA VAL A 82 2.27 4.92 7.40
C VAL A 82 0.75 4.75 7.47
N GLY A 83 0.09 4.51 6.33
CA GLY A 83 -1.36 4.24 6.28
C GLY A 83 -1.81 3.07 7.15
N TRP A 84 -1.05 1.98 7.17
CA TRP A 84 -1.32 0.84 8.06
C TRP A 84 -1.21 1.24 9.54
N ALA A 85 -0.17 2.00 9.89
CA ALA A 85 0.00 2.49 11.24
C ALA A 85 -1.13 3.44 11.65
N SER A 86 -1.54 4.37 10.78
CA SER A 86 -2.65 5.29 11.00
C SER A 86 -3.94 4.55 11.36
N ALA A 87 -4.27 3.47 10.61
CA ALA A 87 -5.43 2.65 10.90
C ALA A 87 -5.34 1.96 12.26
N ARG A 88 -4.17 1.39 12.62
CA ARG A 88 -3.96 0.73 13.92
C ARG A 88 -3.94 1.68 15.11
N LEU A 89 -3.53 2.92 14.90
CA LEU A 89 -3.51 3.97 15.90
C LEU A 89 -4.85 4.72 15.99
N SER A 90 -5.85 4.28 15.23
CA SER A 90 -7.17 4.92 15.14
C SER A 90 -7.08 6.42 14.79
N LYS A 91 -6.09 6.79 13.97
CA LYS A 91 -5.98 8.14 13.43
C LYS A 91 -7.02 8.35 12.32
N PRO A 92 -7.46 9.58 12.07
CA PRO A 92 -8.21 9.91 10.86
C PRO A 92 -7.46 9.48 9.61
N VAL A 93 -8.20 9.12 8.55
CA VAL A 93 -7.61 8.70 7.26
C VAL A 93 -6.72 9.76 6.60
N ASN A 94 -7.06 11.04 6.78
CA ASN A 94 -6.34 12.20 6.26
C ASN A 94 -5.29 12.74 7.25
N TRP A 95 -4.99 11.98 8.31
CA TRP A 95 -3.93 12.33 9.24
C TRP A 95 -2.56 12.14 8.60
N ILE A 96 -1.70 13.15 8.75
CA ILE A 96 -0.32 13.15 8.27
C ILE A 96 0.62 13.24 9.48
N PRO A 97 1.57 12.29 9.64
CA PRO A 97 2.56 12.36 10.71
C PRO A 97 3.40 13.63 10.64
N VAL A 98 3.88 14.09 11.80
CA VAL A 98 4.78 15.23 11.88
C VAL A 98 6.07 14.95 11.08
N GLY A 99 6.47 15.91 10.25
CA GLY A 99 7.68 15.81 9.42
C GLY A 99 7.48 15.06 8.11
N ILE A 100 6.26 14.62 7.79
CA ILE A 100 5.90 14.02 6.50
C ILE A 100 5.09 15.01 5.66
N SER A 101 5.43 15.08 4.38
CA SER A 101 4.77 15.96 3.41
C SER A 101 3.35 15.48 3.07
N LYS A 102 2.43 16.43 2.84
CA LYS A 102 1.03 16.12 2.46
C LYS A 102 0.92 15.49 1.07
N GLU A 103 1.92 15.62 0.21
CA GLU A 103 1.94 14.95 -1.10
C GLU A 103 1.83 13.43 -1.02
N TRP A 104 2.17 12.85 0.15
CA TRP A 104 2.07 11.43 0.42
C TRP A 104 0.71 10.98 0.93
N ALA A 105 -0.23 11.91 1.18
CA ALA A 105 -1.58 11.59 1.66
C ALA A 105 -2.32 10.53 0.80
N PRO A 106 -2.25 10.56 -0.54
CA PRO A 106 -2.79 9.48 -1.38
C PRO A 106 -2.25 8.08 -1.03
N SER A 107 -0.94 7.96 -0.81
CA SER A 107 -0.31 6.67 -0.49
C SER A 107 -0.66 6.22 0.93
N ILE A 108 -0.77 7.15 1.87
CA ILE A 108 -1.23 6.91 3.24
C ILE A 108 -2.68 6.40 3.24
N ALA A 109 -3.58 7.08 2.54
CA ALA A 109 -4.98 6.66 2.41
C ALA A 109 -5.10 5.27 1.77
N ASN A 110 -4.28 4.98 0.75
CA ASN A 110 -4.19 3.65 0.13
C ASN A 110 -3.78 2.56 1.14
N GLY A 111 -2.72 2.80 1.92
CA GLY A 111 -2.31 1.86 2.97
C GLY A 111 -3.35 1.68 4.06
N TYR A 112 -4.04 2.76 4.44
CA TYR A 112 -5.13 2.73 5.40
C TYR A 112 -6.28 1.85 4.89
N GLY A 113 -6.72 2.08 3.65
CA GLY A 113 -7.78 1.31 3.00
C GLY A 113 -7.41 -0.18 2.89
N PHE A 114 -6.17 -0.49 2.53
CA PHE A 114 -5.68 -1.87 2.52
C PHE A 114 -5.80 -2.52 3.90
N HIS A 115 -5.24 -1.88 4.93
CA HIS A 115 -5.26 -2.41 6.29
C HIS A 115 -6.69 -2.68 6.74
N GLN A 116 -7.56 -1.71 6.53
CA GLN A 116 -8.95 -1.79 6.91
C GLN A 116 -9.67 -2.94 6.19
N GLY A 117 -9.58 -3.01 4.86
CA GLY A 117 -10.17 -4.10 4.08
C GLY A 117 -9.69 -5.48 4.53
N PHE A 118 -8.39 -5.61 4.79
CA PHE A 118 -7.78 -6.89 5.15
C PHE A 118 -8.12 -7.36 6.57
N PHE A 119 -8.13 -6.46 7.57
CA PHE A 119 -8.28 -6.84 8.98
C PHE A 119 -9.70 -6.69 9.52
N ASN A 120 -10.57 -5.91 8.86
CA ASN A 120 -11.95 -5.70 9.31
C ASN A 120 -12.97 -6.03 8.20
N PRO A 121 -12.92 -7.24 7.59
CA PRO A 121 -13.71 -7.56 6.39
C PRO A 121 -15.22 -7.40 6.60
N GLU A 122 -15.74 -7.64 7.80
CA GLU A 122 -17.16 -7.45 8.14
C GLU A 122 -17.58 -5.98 8.05
N GLN A 123 -16.69 -5.05 8.44
CA GLN A 123 -16.97 -3.61 8.40
C GLN A 123 -17.07 -3.09 6.97
N PHE A 124 -16.35 -3.70 6.03
CA PHE A 124 -16.36 -3.33 4.60
C PHE A 124 -17.53 -3.92 3.82
N GLN A 125 -18.28 -4.85 4.39
CA GLN A 125 -19.57 -5.24 3.85
C GLN A 125 -20.64 -4.16 4.07
N ASN A 126 -20.37 -3.13 4.88
CA ASN A 126 -21.26 -1.99 5.04
C ASN A 126 -21.05 -0.96 3.91
N PRO A 127 -22.01 -0.80 2.98
CA PRO A 127 -21.88 0.11 1.84
C PRO A 127 -21.86 1.60 2.23
N ASN A 128 -22.11 1.91 3.50
CA ASN A 128 -22.10 3.26 4.06
C ASN A 128 -20.86 3.58 4.90
N TYR A 129 -19.82 2.74 4.89
CA TYR A 129 -18.56 3.07 5.57
C TYR A 129 -17.95 4.34 4.93
N PHE A 130 -17.95 5.43 5.71
CA PHE A 130 -17.60 6.76 5.24
C PHE A 130 -16.18 7.16 5.66
N VAL A 131 -15.46 7.75 4.71
CA VAL A 131 -14.12 8.32 4.85
C VAL A 131 -14.28 9.85 4.87
N VAL A 132 -13.44 10.57 5.62
CA VAL A 132 -13.66 11.98 6.01
C VAL A 132 -13.84 12.95 4.82
N ASP A 133 -13.18 12.70 3.69
CA ASP A 133 -13.24 13.52 2.48
C ASP A 133 -13.12 12.66 1.20
N ASP A 134 -13.61 13.20 0.07
CA ASP A 134 -13.70 12.48 -1.20
C ASP A 134 -12.31 12.12 -1.79
N GLU A 135 -11.31 12.98 -1.62
CA GLU A 135 -9.94 12.75 -2.09
C GLU A 135 -9.31 11.55 -1.36
N SER A 136 -9.45 11.50 -0.03
CA SER A 136 -9.02 10.36 0.77
C SER A 136 -9.81 9.10 0.42
N MET A 137 -11.10 9.22 0.10
CA MET A 137 -11.96 8.09 -0.26
C MET A 137 -11.48 7.41 -1.54
N GLU A 138 -11.11 8.17 -2.57
CA GLU A 138 -10.61 7.61 -3.83
C GLU A 138 -9.41 6.68 -3.57
N HIS A 139 -8.40 7.18 -2.87
CA HIS A 139 -7.18 6.42 -2.62
C HIS A 139 -7.37 5.30 -1.59
N PHE A 140 -8.22 5.51 -0.59
CA PHE A 140 -8.65 4.45 0.33
C PHE A 140 -9.28 3.28 -0.42
N ASP A 141 -10.12 3.55 -1.43
CA ASP A 141 -10.78 2.51 -2.22
C ASP A 141 -9.81 1.75 -3.13
N ILE A 142 -8.73 2.38 -3.60
CA ILE A 142 -7.61 1.66 -4.24
C ILE A 142 -6.99 0.66 -3.24
N GLY A 143 -6.80 1.08 -1.98
CA GLY A 143 -6.35 0.20 -0.91
C GLY A 143 -7.29 -0.98 -0.67
N LEU A 144 -8.60 -0.74 -0.62
CA LEU A 144 -9.62 -1.79 -0.48
C LEU A 144 -9.61 -2.77 -1.65
N GLY A 145 -9.53 -2.28 -2.88
CA GLY A 145 -9.44 -3.14 -4.06
C GLY A 145 -8.22 -4.07 -4.00
N ARG A 146 -7.07 -3.54 -3.56
CA ARG A 146 -5.89 -4.37 -3.28
C ARG A 146 -6.20 -5.41 -2.21
N ALA A 147 -6.82 -5.05 -1.08
CA ALA A 147 -7.13 -6.00 -0.01
C ALA A 147 -8.04 -7.14 -0.45
N LEU A 148 -9.07 -6.86 -1.28
CA LEU A 148 -9.97 -7.89 -1.83
C LEU A 148 -9.20 -8.97 -2.60
N TRP A 149 -8.20 -8.56 -3.39
CA TRP A 149 -7.32 -9.50 -4.09
C TRP A 149 -6.68 -10.50 -3.13
N PHE A 150 -6.15 -10.02 -2.00
CA PHE A 150 -5.49 -10.86 -1.02
C PHE A 150 -6.45 -11.75 -0.23
N ILE A 151 -7.61 -11.22 0.16
CA ILE A 151 -8.66 -11.96 0.89
C ILE A 151 -9.19 -13.13 0.07
N HIS A 152 -9.44 -12.90 -1.22
CA HIS A 152 -9.99 -13.90 -2.13
C HIS A 152 -8.92 -14.65 -2.93
N ASN A 153 -7.64 -14.49 -2.57
CA ASN A 153 -6.51 -15.16 -3.21
C ASN A 153 -6.50 -15.02 -4.75
N GLY A 154 -6.90 -13.86 -5.26
CA GLY A 154 -6.96 -13.57 -6.71
C GLY A 154 -8.10 -14.24 -7.47
N GLU A 155 -9.04 -14.92 -6.80
CA GLU A 155 -10.23 -15.47 -7.45
C GLU A 155 -11.19 -14.35 -7.83
N VAL A 156 -11.49 -14.22 -9.13
CA VAL A 156 -12.15 -13.03 -9.69
C VAL A 156 -13.62 -12.98 -9.31
N GLU A 157 -14.35 -14.09 -9.36
CA GLU A 157 -15.79 -14.08 -9.08
C GLU A 157 -16.12 -13.70 -7.63
N PRO A 158 -15.42 -14.21 -6.59
CA PRO A 158 -15.59 -13.74 -5.23
C PRO A 158 -15.28 -12.24 -5.05
N ILE A 159 -14.22 -11.73 -5.71
CA ILE A 159 -13.88 -10.30 -5.67
C ILE A 159 -15.02 -9.47 -6.27
N VAL A 160 -15.52 -9.86 -7.44
CA VAL A 160 -16.62 -9.18 -8.15
C VAL A 160 -17.91 -9.20 -7.33
N ALA A 161 -18.21 -10.32 -6.67
CA ALA A 161 -19.38 -10.43 -5.80
C ALA A 161 -19.33 -9.41 -4.65
N VAL A 162 -18.16 -9.17 -4.06
CA VAL A 162 -17.99 -8.14 -3.02
C VAL A 162 -18.08 -6.73 -3.60
N LEU A 163 -17.40 -6.45 -4.72
CA LEU A 163 -17.44 -5.15 -5.39
C LEU A 163 -18.85 -4.69 -5.75
N ASN A 164 -19.71 -5.62 -6.19
CA ASN A 164 -21.09 -5.32 -6.59
C ASN A 164 -21.97 -4.82 -5.44
N ASN A 165 -21.55 -4.99 -4.18
CA ASN A 165 -22.24 -4.43 -3.02
C ASN A 165 -21.88 -2.96 -2.76
N PHE A 166 -20.80 -2.45 -3.35
CA PHE A 166 -20.41 -1.05 -3.22
C PHE A 166 -21.15 -0.15 -4.21
N LYS A 167 -21.35 1.11 -3.81
CA LYS A 167 -21.90 2.15 -4.68
C LYS A 167 -21.10 2.23 -5.99
N PRO A 168 -21.75 2.37 -7.16
CA PRO A 168 -21.05 2.45 -8.45
C PRO A 168 -19.96 3.51 -8.51
N SER A 169 -20.09 4.62 -7.76
CA SER A 169 -19.08 5.68 -7.70
C SER A 169 -17.77 5.28 -7.02
N ARG A 170 -17.75 4.22 -6.20
CA ARG A 170 -16.56 3.72 -5.49
C ARG A 170 -15.81 2.61 -6.24
N GLN A 171 -16.54 1.87 -7.09
CA GLN A 171 -15.99 0.74 -7.84
C GLN A 171 -14.78 1.10 -8.73
N PRO A 172 -14.72 2.26 -9.41
CA PRO A 172 -13.57 2.65 -10.23
C PRO A 172 -12.22 2.52 -9.50
N SER A 173 -12.11 3.11 -8.31
CA SER A 173 -10.88 3.07 -7.52
C SER A 173 -10.54 1.67 -7.02
N MET A 174 -11.55 0.88 -6.67
CA MET A 174 -11.33 -0.52 -6.27
C MET A 174 -10.81 -1.37 -7.43
N TRP A 175 -11.35 -1.19 -8.64
CA TRP A 175 -10.83 -1.83 -9.86
C TRP A 175 -9.38 -1.43 -10.15
N ASN A 176 -9.01 -0.17 -9.90
CA ASN A 176 -7.61 0.27 -9.96
C ASN A 176 -6.73 -0.50 -8.97
N GLY A 177 -7.17 -0.63 -7.72
CA GLY A 177 -6.48 -1.41 -6.69
C GLY A 177 -6.29 -2.89 -7.03
N ILE A 178 -7.31 -3.51 -7.63
CA ILE A 178 -7.26 -4.91 -8.11
C ILE A 178 -6.22 -5.06 -9.22
N GLY A 179 -6.19 -4.11 -10.18
CA GLY A 179 -5.16 -4.07 -11.21
C GLY A 179 -3.75 -4.02 -10.63
N ILE A 180 -3.53 -3.13 -9.64
CA ILE A 180 -2.25 -3.04 -8.94
C ILE A 180 -1.87 -4.38 -8.29
N ALA A 181 -2.78 -4.99 -7.53
CA ALA A 181 -2.51 -6.22 -6.81
C ALA A 181 -2.20 -7.40 -7.75
N CYS A 182 -2.89 -7.49 -8.89
CA CYS A 182 -2.64 -8.50 -9.92
C CYS A 182 -1.19 -8.45 -10.46
N VAL A 183 -0.66 -7.25 -10.75
CA VAL A 183 0.74 -7.10 -11.24
C VAL A 183 1.77 -7.45 -10.18
N PHE A 184 1.56 -6.99 -8.94
CA PHE A 184 2.49 -7.26 -7.84
C PHE A 184 2.54 -8.76 -7.49
N ASN A 185 1.41 -9.46 -7.58
CA ASN A 185 1.33 -10.90 -7.37
C ASN A 185 1.70 -11.74 -8.60
N ARG A 186 2.02 -11.10 -9.74
CA ARG A 186 2.42 -11.75 -11.01
C ARG A 186 1.36 -12.71 -11.57
N ASP A 187 0.09 -12.48 -11.28
CA ASP A 187 -1.01 -13.38 -11.65
C ASP A 187 -1.72 -12.93 -12.93
N PHE A 188 -0.97 -12.86 -14.02
CA PHE A 188 -1.49 -12.34 -15.29
C PHE A 188 -2.49 -13.28 -15.98
N GLY A 189 -2.58 -14.54 -15.55
CA GLY A 189 -3.55 -15.51 -16.07
C GLY A 189 -5.00 -15.08 -15.82
N LYS A 190 -5.25 -14.30 -14.76
CA LYS A 190 -6.57 -13.75 -14.41
C LYS A 190 -6.96 -12.51 -15.21
N LYS A 191 -6.04 -11.91 -15.99
CA LYS A 191 -6.28 -10.65 -16.71
C LYS A 191 -7.48 -10.68 -17.67
N PRO A 192 -7.68 -11.71 -18.52
CA PRO A 192 -8.84 -11.75 -19.41
C PRO A 192 -10.17 -11.78 -18.65
N GLU A 193 -10.20 -12.50 -17.53
CA GLU A 193 -11.36 -12.62 -16.66
C GLU A 193 -11.67 -11.31 -15.94
N LEU A 194 -10.65 -10.65 -15.38
CA LEU A 194 -10.80 -9.32 -14.78
C LEU A 194 -11.36 -8.31 -15.80
N ILE A 195 -10.86 -8.29 -17.04
CA ILE A 195 -11.36 -7.40 -18.09
C ILE A 195 -12.84 -7.67 -18.35
N LYS A 196 -13.22 -8.94 -18.53
CA LYS A 196 -14.61 -9.36 -18.76
C LYS A 196 -15.55 -8.87 -17.64
N HIS A 197 -15.10 -8.95 -16.39
CA HIS A 197 -15.91 -8.58 -15.23
C HIS A 197 -15.88 -7.09 -14.87
N SER A 198 -14.90 -6.34 -15.38
CA SER A 198 -14.74 -4.92 -15.08
C SER A 198 -15.73 -4.00 -15.80
N ALA A 199 -16.64 -4.52 -16.63
CA ALA A 199 -17.62 -3.79 -17.46
C ALA A 199 -17.95 -2.35 -16.97
N GLY A 200 -17.44 -1.35 -17.70
CA GLY A 200 -17.57 0.09 -17.38
C GLY A 200 -16.43 0.68 -16.54
N ASN A 201 -15.51 -0.15 -16.03
CA ASN A 201 -14.35 0.20 -15.22
C ASN A 201 -13.03 -0.30 -15.83
N GLU A 202 -13.02 -0.75 -17.09
CA GLU A 202 -11.85 -1.32 -17.77
C GLU A 202 -10.67 -0.35 -17.75
N ALA A 203 -10.93 0.95 -18.00
CA ALA A 203 -9.89 1.98 -17.96
C ALA A 203 -9.24 2.11 -16.57
N HIS A 204 -10.01 1.96 -15.49
CA HIS A 204 -9.50 2.04 -14.13
C HIS A 204 -8.67 0.80 -13.76
N LEU A 205 -9.14 -0.39 -14.17
CA LEU A 205 -8.38 -1.64 -14.05
C LEU A 205 -7.04 -1.54 -14.80
N MET A 206 -7.06 -1.07 -16.05
CA MET A 206 -5.87 -0.88 -16.88
C MET A 206 -4.90 0.13 -16.29
N SER A 207 -5.40 1.26 -15.79
CA SER A 207 -4.59 2.23 -15.05
C SER A 207 -3.92 1.61 -13.83
N GLY A 208 -4.59 0.67 -13.14
CA GLY A 208 -4.01 -0.08 -12.04
C GLY A 208 -2.82 -0.95 -12.48
N PHE A 209 -2.95 -1.66 -13.61
CA PHE A 209 -1.86 -2.42 -14.19
C PHE A 209 -0.66 -1.53 -14.55
N GLU A 210 -0.91 -0.40 -15.19
CA GLU A 210 0.13 0.54 -15.65
C GLU A 210 0.90 1.15 -14.48
N LYS A 211 0.20 1.68 -13.46
CA LYS A 211 0.81 2.25 -12.26
C LYS A 211 1.74 1.25 -11.56
N ALA A 212 1.30 -0.01 -11.44
CA ALA A 212 2.11 -1.05 -10.81
C ALA A 212 3.32 -1.46 -11.66
N ALA A 213 3.20 -1.49 -12.99
CA ALA A 213 4.32 -1.76 -13.88
C ALA A 213 5.40 -0.67 -13.78
N ILE A 214 4.99 0.61 -13.79
CA ILE A 214 5.88 1.76 -13.62
C ILE A 214 6.59 1.69 -12.28
N LEU A 215 5.86 1.49 -11.18
CA LEU A 215 6.45 1.43 -9.84
C LEU A 215 7.48 0.29 -9.72
N LYS A 216 7.20 -0.89 -10.31
CA LYS A 216 8.18 -1.99 -10.32
C LYS A 216 9.42 -1.68 -11.15
N GLN A 217 9.27 -0.95 -12.26
CA GLN A 217 10.40 -0.51 -13.06
C GLN A 217 11.27 0.49 -12.29
N GLU A 218 10.65 1.49 -11.63
CA GLU A 218 11.34 2.47 -10.79
C GLU A 218 12.14 1.78 -9.67
N LEU A 219 11.54 0.83 -8.95
CA LEU A 219 12.21 0.08 -7.89
C LEU A 219 13.40 -0.75 -8.40
N THR A 220 13.30 -1.28 -9.61
CA THR A 220 14.40 -2.02 -10.23
C THR A 220 15.55 -1.06 -10.58
N VAL A 221 15.25 0.09 -11.19
CA VAL A 221 16.26 1.08 -11.60
C VAL A 221 16.96 1.69 -10.38
N SER A 222 16.23 2.03 -9.32
CA SER A 222 16.82 2.58 -8.09
C SER A 222 17.85 1.64 -7.47
N SER A 223 17.60 0.32 -7.49
CA SER A 223 18.56 -0.66 -6.98
C SER A 223 19.85 -0.78 -7.82
N GLN A 224 19.77 -0.51 -9.13
CA GLN A 224 20.91 -0.61 -10.04
C GLN A 224 21.80 0.64 -10.03
N ILE A 225 21.26 1.81 -9.72
CA ILE A 225 22.04 3.06 -9.67
C ILE A 225 22.95 3.11 -8.43
N ILE A 226 22.54 2.47 -7.34
CA ILE A 226 23.26 2.50 -6.06
C ILE A 226 24.40 1.45 -6.00
N SER A 227 24.42 0.48 -6.92
CA SER A 227 25.44 -0.59 -6.99
C SER A 227 26.74 -0.21 -7.74
N TRP A 228 26.99 1.07 -8.03
CA TRP A 228 28.19 1.59 -8.72
C TRP A 228 28.95 2.59 -7.86
#